data_AF-A0A1R0LE62-F1
#
_entry.id   AF-A0A1R0LE62-F1
#
_cell.length_a   1.000
_cell.length_b   1.000
_cell.length_c   1.000
_cell.angle_alpha   90.00
_cell.angle_beta   90.00
_cell.angle_gamma   90.00
#
_symmetry.space_group_name_H-M   'P 1'
#
loop_
_entity.id
_entity.type
_entity.pdbx_description
1 polymer ?
#
loop_
_entity_poly.entity_id
_entity_poly.type
_entity_poly.pdbx_seq_one_letter_code
_entity_poly.pdbx_strand_id
1 'polypeptide(L)' 'MNQNDLNEIGHRIASAAAQFAPGHRPTAHQVADAAAILHGMLQTAETYGVTFAHFDGVADFPRMVIQLVQTRDESR' A
#
# COMPACT_ATOMS: atom_id res chain seq x y z
N MET A 1 -13.27 1.37 8.40
CA MET A 1 -11.98 2.09 8.37
C MET A 1 -12.22 3.60 8.31
N ASN A 2 -11.45 4.40 9.05
CA ASN A 2 -11.58 5.86 9.13
C ASN A 2 -10.42 6.59 8.41
N GLN A 3 -10.46 7.93 8.36
CA GLN A 3 -9.43 8.74 7.68
C GLN A 3 -8.02 8.59 8.28
N ASN A 4 -7.91 8.32 9.58
CA ASN A 4 -6.61 8.10 10.21
C ASN A 4 -5.99 6.78 9.75
N ASP A 5 -6.80 5.73 9.62
CA ASP A 5 -6.34 4.42 9.12
C ASP A 5 -5.81 4.56 7.68
N LEU A 6 -6.52 5.32 6.84
CA LEU A 6 -6.11 5.62 5.46
C LEU A 6 -4.78 6.40 5.39
N ASN A 7 -4.61 7.39 6.26
CA ASN A 7 -3.38 8.17 6.32
C ASN A 7 -2.18 7.31 6.79
N GLU A 8 -2.41 6.46 7.79
CA GLU A 8 -1.39 5.54 8.32
C GLU A 8 -0.97 4.51 7.26
N ILE A 9 -1.94 3.96 6.51
CA ILE A 9 -1.68 3.08 5.38
C ILE A 9 -0.81 3.79 4.33
N GLY A 10 -1.18 5.01 3.93
CA GLY A 10 -0.41 5.81 2.98
C GLY A 10 1.02 6.08 3.46
N HIS A 11 1.20 6.38 4.75
CA HIS A 11 2.51 6.60 5.36
C HIS A 11 3.39 5.34 5.31
N ARG A 12 2.83 4.18 5.64
CA ARG A 12 3.53 2.89 5.61
C ARG A 12 3.94 2.49 4.19
N ILE A 13 3.08 2.72 3.19
CA ILE A 13 3.41 2.51 1.77
C ILE A 13 4.60 3.39 1.36
N ALA A 14 4.54 4.69 1.67
CA ALA A 14 5.60 5.63 1.31
C ALA A 14 6.94 5.27 1.98
N SER A 15 6.90 4.87 3.26
CA SER A 15 8.07 4.42 4.01
C SER A 15 8.68 3.13 3.41
N ALA A 16 7.86 2.12 3.14
CA ALA A 16 8.31 0.86 2.55
C ALA A 16 8.93 1.06 1.16
N ALA A 17 8.33 1.94 0.35
CA ALA A 17 8.86 2.27 -0.97
C ALA A 17 10.21 3.01 -0.89
N ALA A 18 10.35 3.95 0.05
CA ALA A 18 11.59 4.70 0.25
C ALA A 18 12.77 3.81 0.69
N GLN A 19 12.51 2.75 1.45
CA GLN A 19 13.54 1.82 1.92
C GLN A 19 14.10 0.92 0.80
N PHE A 20 13.29 0.55 -0.20
CA PHE A 20 13.66 -0.47 -1.19
C PHE A 20 13.94 0.07 -2.60
N ALA A 21 13.58 1.31 -2.90
CA ALA A 21 13.77 1.90 -4.23
C ALA A 21 14.43 3.29 -4.16
N PRO A 22 15.70 3.42 -3.71
CA PRO A 22 16.39 4.71 -3.66
C PRO A 22 16.51 5.39 -5.04
N GLY A 23 16.45 4.63 -6.14
CA GLY A 23 16.43 5.15 -7.52
C GLY A 23 15.06 5.25 -8.19
N HIS A 24 14.00 4.68 -7.59
CA HIS A 24 12.64 4.63 -8.15
C HIS A 24 11.62 5.03 -7.08
N ARG A 25 11.81 6.22 -6.51
CA ARG A 25 10.91 6.76 -5.49
C ARG A 25 9.52 6.93 -6.11
N PRO A 26 8.46 6.35 -5.53
CA PRO A 26 7.13 6.46 -6.10
C PRO A 26 6.63 7.90 -6.07
N THR A 27 5.87 8.27 -7.09
CA THR A 27 5.19 9.57 -7.13
C THR A 27 4.04 9.60 -6.12
N ALA A 28 3.58 10.80 -5.75
CA ALA A 28 2.42 10.96 -4.86
C ALA A 28 1.15 10.27 -5.41
N HIS A 29 0.98 10.26 -6.74
CA HIS A 29 -0.12 9.57 -7.40
C HIS A 29 0.00 8.04 -7.24
N GLN A 30 1.19 7.47 -7.44
CA GLN A 30 1.41 6.03 -7.26
C GLN A 30 1.20 5.59 -5.81
N VAL A 31 1.56 6.43 -4.83
CA VAL A 31 1.27 6.17 -3.42
C VAL A 31 -0.23 6.19 -3.14
N ALA A 32 -0.97 7.15 -3.69
CA ALA A 32 -2.42 7.23 -3.54
C ALA A 32 -3.14 6.02 -4.18
N ASP A 33 -2.72 5.62 -5.39
CA ASP A 33 -3.23 4.43 -6.07
C ASP A 33 -2.96 3.16 -5.26
N ALA A 34 -1.74 3.00 -4.75
CA ALA A 34 -1.39 1.87 -3.90
C ALA A 34 -2.21 1.85 -2.61
N ALA A 35 -2.46 3.00 -2.00
CA ALA A 35 -3.30 3.11 -0.80
C ALA A 35 -4.75 2.72 -1.10
N ALA A 36 -5.30 3.12 -2.25
CA ALA A 36 -6.65 2.75 -2.67
C ALA A 36 -6.79 1.23 -2.91
N ILE A 37 -5.79 0.60 -3.56
CA ILE A 37 -5.76 -0.85 -3.76
C ILE A 37 -5.74 -1.56 -2.40
N LEU A 38 -4.83 -1.16 -1.51
CA LEU A 38 -4.70 -1.75 -0.18
C LEU A 38 -5.99 -1.58 0.64
N HIS A 39 -6.63 -0.40 0.58
CA HIS A 39 -7.93 -0.16 1.20
C HIS A 39 -9.00 -1.16 0.70
N GLY A 40 -9.09 -1.37 -0.61
CA GLY A 40 -10.04 -2.34 -1.19
C GLY A 40 -9.76 -3.79 -0.75
N MET A 41 -8.49 -4.17 -0.67
CA MET A 41 -8.08 -5.49 -0.16
C MET A 41 -8.48 -5.66 1.31
N LEU A 42 -8.24 -4.65 2.14
CA LEU A 42 -8.60 -4.67 3.57
C LEU A 42 -10.11 -4.73 3.77
N GLN A 43 -10.87 -3.91 3.04
CA GLN A 43 -12.33 -3.94 3.08
C GLN A 43 -12.89 -5.32 2.70
N THR A 44 -12.25 -6.01 1.77
CA THR A 44 -12.63 -7.38 1.40
C THR A 44 -12.24 -8.38 2.49
N ALA A 45 -11.04 -8.25 3.06
CA ALA A 45 -10.53 -9.11 4.13
C ALA A 45 -11.36 -9.00 5.42
N GLU A 46 -11.90 -7.81 5.72
CA GLU A 46 -12.80 -7.58 6.85
C GLU A 46 -14.04 -8.46 6.80
N THR A 47 -14.52 -8.85 5.60
CA THR A 47 -15.66 -9.77 5.46
C THR A 47 -15.37 -11.17 6.01
N TYR A 48 -14.09 -11.52 6.16
CA TYR A 48 -13.60 -12.77 6.73
C TYR A 48 -13.04 -12.59 8.15
N GLY A 49 -13.27 -11.43 8.79
CA GLY A 49 -12.76 -11.13 10.13
C GLY A 49 -11.28 -10.76 10.18
N VAL A 50 -10.64 -10.56 9.03
CA VAL A 50 -9.22 -10.13 8.95
C VAL A 50 -9.16 -8.61 8.90
N THR A 51 -8.36 -8.02 9.78
CA THR A 51 -8.17 -6.56 9.90
C THR A 51 -6.75 -6.14 9.55
N PHE A 52 -6.51 -4.83 9.39
CA PHE A 52 -5.17 -4.30 9.14
C PHE A 52 -4.11 -4.75 10.17
N ALA A 53 -4.49 -4.92 11.43
CA ALA A 53 -3.60 -5.42 12.49
C ALA A 53 -3.09 -6.85 12.24
N HIS A 54 -3.81 -7.65 11.44
CA HIS A 54 -3.36 -8.99 11.04
C HIS A 54 -2.30 -8.94 9.93
N PHE A 55 -2.21 -7.84 9.20
CA PHE A 55 -1.20 -7.60 8.15
C PHE A 55 0.06 -6.93 8.69
N ASP A 56 0.06 -6.47 9.95
CA ASP A 56 1.21 -5.80 10.57
C ASP A 56 2.47 -6.68 10.61
N GLY A 57 2.31 -8.02 10.60
CA GLY A 57 3.41 -8.98 10.48
C GLY A 57 3.96 -9.17 9.05
N VAL A 58 3.28 -8.65 8.03
CA VAL A 58 3.68 -8.75 6.62
C VAL A 58 4.25 -7.41 6.18
N ALA A 59 5.47 -7.11 6.63
CA ALA A 59 6.18 -5.87 6.33
C ALA A 59 6.27 -5.56 4.82
N ASP A 60 6.18 -6.59 3.98
CA ASP A 60 6.28 -6.47 2.52
C ASP A 60 4.95 -6.18 1.81
N PHE A 61 3.80 -6.19 2.49
CA PHE A 61 2.52 -6.03 1.81
C PHE A 61 2.34 -4.63 1.19
N PRO A 62 2.59 -3.52 1.93
CA PRO A 62 2.59 -2.19 1.33
C PRO A 62 3.61 -2.03 0.18
N ARG A 63 4.75 -2.73 0.28
CA ARG A 63 5.78 -2.75 -0.75
C ARG A 63 5.30 -3.44 -2.04
N MET A 64 4.68 -4.61 -1.94
CA MET A 64 4.21 -5.34 -3.12
C MET A 64 3.18 -4.52 -3.91
N VAL A 65 2.30 -3.80 -3.20
CA VAL A 65 1.28 -2.98 -3.84
C VAL A 65 1.91 -1.79 -4.58
N ILE A 66 2.96 -1.14 -4.06
CA ILE A 66 3.63 -0.05 -4.80
C ILE A 66 4.38 -0.56 -6.03
N GLN A 67 5.02 -1.74 -5.95
CA GLN A 67 5.70 -2.36 -7.08
C GLN A 67 4.72 -2.76 -8.18
N LEU A 68 3.53 -3.25 -7.80
CA LEU A 68 2.44 -3.53 -8.73
C LEU A 68 2.03 -2.28 -9.52
N VAL A 69 1.84 -1.16 -8.84
CA VAL A 69 1.47 0.12 -9.48
C VAL A 69 2.57 0.62 -10.40
N GLN A 70 3.83 0.58 -9.97
CA GLN A 70 4.97 0.97 -10.80
C GLN A 70 5.08 0.12 -12.07
N THR A 71 4.98 -1.22 -11.93
CA THR A 71 5.01 -2.14 -13.07
C THR A 71 3.85 -1.91 -14.04
N ARG A 72 2.64 -1.65 -13.52
CA ARG A 72 1.44 -1.34 -14.31
C ARG A 72 1.65 -0.07 -15.15
N ASP A 73 2.24 0.96 -14.55
CA ASP A 73 2.46 2.25 -15.21
C ASP A 73 3.62 2.20 -16.22
N GLU A 74 4.64 1.38 -15.98
CA GLU A 74 5.76 1.14 -16.92
C GLU A 74 5.35 0.34 -18.16
N SER A 75 4.30 -0.49 -18.06
CA SER A 75 3.81 -1.36 -19.14
C SER A 75 2.85 -0.64 -20.11
N ARG A 76 2.68 0.68 -19.98
CA ARG A 76 1.66 1.47 -20.67
C ARG A 76 2.27 2.45 -21.66
#